data_AF-A0A3M1T842-F1
#
_entry.id   AF-A0A3M1T842-F1
#
_cell.length_a   1.000
_cell.length_b   1.000
_cell.length_c   1.000
_cell.angle_alpha   90.00
_cell.angle_beta   90.00
_cell.angle_gamma   90.00
#
_symmetry.space_group_name_H-M   'P 1'
#
loop_
_entity.id
_entity.type
_entity.pdbx_description
1 polymer ?
#
loop_
_entity_poly.entity_id
_entity_poly.type
_entity_poly.pdbx_seq_one_letter_code
_entity_poly.pdbx_strand_id
1 'polypeptide(L)'
;MRTSHLLAAVLAAFLPALALAGPRPGPHPDPEIASLRRQLAAARLVHTLKLSAEQKRALQDLARRARSLREAMREDPKVTGAKEELKRLLTRAIEETRRDGRPSPETRVALETLKDRMRDAHAARRGEFKAILESMRGVLTEEQLDALAELKREHWMGRRRGHPGKRMALRFLLSDEFLAELSR
;
A
#
# COMPACT_ATOMS: atom_id res chain seq x y z
N MET A 1 49.06 10.48 -40.24
CA MET A 1 47.86 11.34 -40.18
C MET A 1 46.69 10.47 -39.75
N ARG A 2 46.23 10.60 -38.51
CA ARG A 2 45.10 9.87 -37.95
C ARG A 2 44.08 10.91 -37.50
N THR A 3 42.95 11.00 -38.18
CA THR A 3 41.87 11.92 -37.84
C THR A 3 40.54 11.17 -37.85
N SER A 4 39.89 11.19 -36.68
CA SER A 4 38.44 11.29 -36.51
C SER A 4 37.60 10.02 -36.60
N HIS A 5 37.65 9.20 -35.53
CA HIS A 5 36.50 8.41 -35.06
C HIS A 5 35.93 9.05 -33.80
N LEU A 6 35.18 10.14 -33.94
CA LEU A 6 34.45 10.79 -32.84
C LEU A 6 33.16 11.39 -33.38
N LEU A 7 32.15 10.57 -33.70
CA LEU A 7 30.75 11.00 -33.86
C LEU A 7 29.81 9.80 -34.09
N ALA A 8 29.55 9.02 -33.04
CA ALA A 8 28.35 8.15 -32.96
C ALA A 8 28.05 7.68 -31.52
N ALA A 9 28.46 8.43 -30.50
CA ALA A 9 28.33 8.05 -29.08
C ALA A 9 27.34 8.94 -28.30
N VAL A 10 26.29 9.49 -28.93
CA VAL A 10 25.32 10.37 -28.24
C VAL A 10 23.84 9.93 -28.42
N LEU A 11 23.58 8.74 -28.98
CA LEU A 11 22.22 8.19 -29.06
C LEU A 11 22.00 6.93 -28.19
N ALA A 12 22.77 6.79 -27.11
CA ALA A 12 22.64 5.70 -26.13
C ALA A 12 22.28 6.19 -24.71
N ALA A 13 21.85 7.45 -24.56
CA ALA A 13 21.59 8.05 -23.24
C ALA A 13 20.10 8.24 -22.89
N PHE A 14 19.15 7.71 -23.68
CA PHE A 14 17.71 7.94 -23.42
C PHE A 14 16.80 6.72 -23.43
N LEU A 15 17.32 5.51 -23.25
CA LEU A 15 16.48 4.33 -23.00
C LEU A 15 17.16 3.33 -22.05
N PRO A 16 16.89 3.41 -20.73
CA PRO A 16 16.95 2.23 -19.88
C PRO A 16 15.69 2.12 -19.03
N ALA A 17 14.63 1.46 -19.52
CA ALA A 17 13.59 0.90 -18.64
C ALA A 17 12.62 -0.11 -19.31
N LEU A 18 12.97 -0.69 -20.47
CA LEU A 18 12.13 -1.69 -21.14
C LEU A 18 12.73 -3.10 -21.00
N ALA A 19 13.03 -3.50 -19.75
CA ALA A 19 13.27 -4.89 -19.37
C ALA A 19 13.36 -5.01 -17.84
N LEU A 20 12.19 -5.03 -17.17
CA LEU A 20 12.03 -5.64 -15.83
C LEU A 20 10.52 -5.84 -15.58
N ALA A 21 9.87 -6.56 -16.49
CA ALA A 21 8.61 -7.23 -16.21
C ALA A 21 8.90 -8.48 -15.35
N GLY A 22 9.42 -8.25 -14.14
CA GLY A 22 9.13 -9.18 -13.04
C GLY A 22 7.64 -9.11 -12.75
N PRO A 23 6.99 -10.19 -12.30
CA PRO A 23 5.57 -10.18 -12.00
C PRO A 23 5.32 -9.13 -10.92
N ARG A 24 4.82 -7.96 -11.34
CA ARG A 24 4.16 -7.05 -10.42
C ARG A 24 3.01 -7.85 -9.81
N PRO A 25 2.73 -7.75 -8.51
CA PRO A 25 1.38 -8.03 -8.03
C PRO A 25 0.49 -6.89 -8.54
N GLY A 26 0.24 -6.90 -9.86
CA GLY A 26 -0.92 -6.21 -10.41
C GLY A 26 -2.17 -6.95 -9.91
N PRO A 27 -3.35 -6.31 -9.97
CA PRO A 27 -4.58 -7.07 -9.84
C PRO A 27 -4.49 -8.29 -10.76
N HIS A 28 -4.67 -9.49 -10.19
CA HIS A 28 -4.82 -10.68 -11.02
C HIS A 28 -5.92 -10.37 -12.04
N PRO A 29 -5.75 -10.69 -13.33
CA PRO A 29 -6.73 -10.35 -14.35
C PRO A 29 -8.14 -10.90 -13.99
N ASP A 30 -8.16 -11.98 -13.22
CA ASP A 30 -9.36 -12.55 -12.62
C ASP A 30 -9.52 -12.16 -11.13
N PRO A 31 -10.56 -11.38 -10.76
CA PRO A 31 -10.84 -10.98 -9.38
C PRO A 31 -11.30 -12.14 -8.47
N GLU A 32 -11.89 -13.20 -9.03
CA GLU A 32 -12.34 -14.39 -8.28
C GLU A 32 -11.14 -15.19 -7.77
N ILE A 33 -10.18 -15.47 -8.65
CA ILE A 33 -8.90 -16.10 -8.29
C ILE A 33 -8.16 -15.26 -7.24
N ALA A 34 -8.18 -13.93 -7.38
CA ALA A 34 -7.58 -13.04 -6.39
C ALA A 34 -8.24 -13.16 -5.01
N SER A 35 -9.57 -13.31 -4.96
CA SER A 35 -10.33 -13.50 -3.71
C SER A 35 -10.02 -14.86 -3.07
N LEU A 36 -10.05 -15.95 -3.85
CA LEU A 36 -9.71 -17.29 -3.36
C LEU A 36 -8.28 -17.37 -2.79
N ARG A 37 -7.32 -16.70 -3.42
CA ARG A 37 -5.95 -16.60 -2.88
C ARG A 37 -5.89 -15.87 -1.54
N ARG A 38 -6.66 -14.79 -1.36
CA ARG A 38 -6.73 -14.07 -0.08
C ARG A 38 -7.39 -14.92 1.01
N GLN A 39 -8.46 -15.63 0.67
CA GLN A 39 -9.11 -16.58 1.59
C GLN A 39 -8.17 -17.72 1.99
N LEU A 40 -7.47 -18.34 1.05
CA LEU A 40 -6.47 -19.37 1.34
C LEU A 40 -5.35 -18.84 2.23
N ALA A 41 -4.85 -17.62 1.97
CA ALA A 41 -3.83 -16.99 2.81
C ALA A 41 -4.35 -16.71 4.22
N ALA A 42 -5.60 -16.26 4.37
CA ALA A 42 -6.26 -16.07 5.67
C ALA A 42 -6.39 -17.38 6.45
N ALA A 43 -6.92 -18.44 5.82
CA ALA A 43 -7.06 -19.77 6.42
C ALA A 43 -5.71 -20.34 6.88
N ARG A 44 -4.68 -20.27 6.02
CA ARG A 44 -3.31 -20.69 6.38
C ARG A 44 -2.79 -19.92 7.57
N LEU A 45 -3.02 -18.60 7.62
CA LEU A 45 -2.51 -17.77 8.69
C LEU A 45 -3.19 -18.06 10.03
N VAL A 46 -4.51 -18.23 10.07
CA VAL A 46 -5.22 -18.64 11.28
C VAL A 46 -4.71 -20.00 11.77
N HIS A 47 -4.53 -20.96 10.86
CA HIS A 47 -3.99 -22.27 11.17
C HIS A 47 -2.56 -22.21 11.72
N THR A 48 -1.66 -21.48 11.05
CA THR A 48 -0.25 -21.36 11.43
C THR A 48 -0.07 -20.65 12.77
N LEU A 49 -0.85 -19.59 13.02
CA LEU A 49 -0.72 -18.82 14.26
C LEU A 49 -1.30 -19.55 15.48
N LYS A 50 -2.13 -20.59 15.30
CA LYS A 50 -2.75 -21.36 16.39
C LYS A 50 -3.36 -20.44 17.47
N LEU A 51 -4.13 -19.44 17.03
CA LEU A 51 -4.66 -18.40 17.90
C LEU A 51 -5.62 -19.00 18.95
N SER A 52 -5.44 -18.61 20.22
CA SER A 52 -6.39 -18.95 21.28
C SER A 52 -7.75 -18.26 21.05
N ALA A 53 -8.81 -18.76 21.68
CA ALA A 53 -10.13 -18.15 21.58
C ALA A 53 -10.13 -16.68 22.03
N GLU A 54 -9.34 -16.35 23.07
CA GLU A 54 -9.15 -14.98 23.56
C GLU A 54 -8.41 -14.11 22.54
N GLN A 55 -7.31 -14.62 21.96
CA GLN A 55 -6.56 -13.90 20.93
C GLN A 55 -7.43 -13.62 19.70
N LYS A 56 -8.23 -14.60 19.26
CA LYS A 56 -9.16 -14.42 18.13
C LYS A 56 -10.15 -13.28 18.41
N ARG A 57 -10.77 -13.24 19.58
CA ARG A 57 -11.71 -12.17 19.99
C ARG A 57 -11.02 -10.81 20.01
N ALA A 58 -9.86 -10.70 20.65
CA ALA A 58 -9.10 -9.46 20.72
C ALA A 58 -8.70 -8.94 19.33
N LEU A 59 -8.24 -9.83 18.44
CA LEU A 59 -7.90 -9.46 17.06
C LEU A 59 -9.13 -9.05 16.24
N GLN A 60 -10.27 -9.71 16.42
CA GLN A 60 -11.54 -9.32 15.77
C GLN A 60 -11.95 -7.89 16.16
N ASP A 61 -11.90 -7.55 17.45
CA ASP A 61 -12.28 -6.22 17.92
C ASP A 61 -11.33 -5.13 17.40
N LEU A 62 -10.02 -5.39 17.39
CA LEU A 62 -9.02 -4.49 16.82
C LEU A 62 -9.21 -4.29 15.31
N ALA A 63 -9.50 -5.37 14.59
CA ALA A 63 -9.72 -5.31 13.15
C ALA A 63 -11.03 -4.61 12.77
N ARG A 64 -12.11 -4.79 13.55
CA ARG A 64 -13.35 -3.99 13.44
C ARG A 64 -13.07 -2.51 13.65
N ARG A 65 -12.33 -2.14 14.70
CA ARG A 65 -11.93 -0.75 14.96
C ARG A 65 -11.11 -0.17 13.79
N ALA A 66 -10.18 -0.94 13.23
CA ALA A 66 -9.42 -0.51 12.06
C ALA A 66 -10.28 -0.34 10.81
N ARG A 67 -11.32 -1.17 10.64
CA ARG A 67 -12.29 -1.04 9.56
C ARG A 67 -13.12 0.23 9.71
N SER A 68 -13.69 0.48 10.89
CA SER A 68 -14.43 1.72 11.17
C SER A 68 -13.56 2.97 10.94
N LEU A 69 -12.29 2.92 11.34
CA LEU A 69 -11.35 4.01 11.05
C LEU A 69 -11.14 4.22 9.55
N ARG A 70 -11.00 3.14 8.76
CA ARG A 70 -10.88 3.22 7.29
C ARG A 70 -12.15 3.74 6.62
N GLU A 71 -13.31 3.33 7.09
CA GLU A 71 -14.61 3.79 6.57
C GLU A 71 -14.82 5.28 6.88
N ALA A 72 -14.61 5.69 8.13
CA ALA A 72 -14.64 7.11 8.51
C ALA A 72 -13.64 7.96 7.69
N MET A 73 -12.47 7.41 7.37
CA MET A 73 -11.51 8.07 6.48
C MET A 73 -12.00 8.22 5.03
N ARG A 74 -12.73 7.23 4.53
CA ARG A 74 -13.26 7.23 3.17
C ARG A 74 -14.39 8.26 3.04
N GLU A 75 -15.17 8.43 4.10
CA GLU A 75 -16.35 9.30 4.14
C GLU A 75 -16.02 10.73 4.59
N ASP A 76 -14.85 10.99 5.17
CA ASP A 76 -14.45 12.32 5.62
C ASP A 76 -14.53 13.37 4.49
N PRO A 77 -15.36 14.41 4.66
CA PRO A 77 -15.50 15.51 3.70
C PRO A 77 -14.18 16.17 3.31
N LYS A 78 -13.20 16.23 4.23
CA LYS A 78 -11.87 16.77 3.94
C LYS A 78 -11.11 15.88 2.95
N VAL A 79 -11.27 14.56 3.03
CA VAL A 79 -10.61 13.60 2.14
C VAL A 79 -11.31 13.53 0.79
N THR A 80 -12.64 13.48 0.78
CA THR A 80 -13.43 13.44 -0.47
C THR A 80 -13.29 14.76 -1.22
N GLY A 81 -13.39 15.90 -0.55
CA GLY A 81 -13.15 17.23 -1.13
C GLY A 81 -11.74 17.39 -1.68
N ALA A 82 -10.72 16.93 -0.95
CA ALA A 82 -9.33 16.94 -1.42
C ALA A 82 -9.12 16.07 -2.66
N LYS A 83 -9.82 14.94 -2.81
CA LYS A 83 -9.75 14.10 -4.03
C LYS A 83 -10.33 14.79 -5.25
N GLU A 84 -11.49 15.43 -5.10
CA GLU A 84 -12.09 16.20 -6.19
C GLU A 84 -11.23 17.42 -6.56
N GLU A 85 -10.65 18.10 -5.57
CA GLU A 85 -9.68 19.16 -5.80
C GLU A 85 -8.43 18.65 -6.54
N LEU A 86 -7.88 17.50 -6.12
CA LEU A 86 -6.73 16.88 -6.76
C LEU A 86 -7.05 16.52 -8.22
N LYS A 87 -8.21 15.93 -8.47
CA LYS A 87 -8.67 15.59 -9.83
C LYS A 87 -8.73 16.83 -10.70
N ARG A 88 -9.34 17.92 -10.23
CA ARG A 88 -9.40 19.20 -10.96
C ARG A 88 -8.01 19.76 -11.25
N LEU A 89 -7.12 19.79 -10.26
CA LEU A 89 -5.76 20.31 -10.42
C LEU A 89 -4.92 19.45 -11.38
N LEU A 90 -5.06 18.13 -11.34
CA LEU A 90 -4.39 17.23 -12.28
C LEU A 90 -4.93 17.39 -13.70
N THR A 91 -6.24 17.51 -13.88
CA THR A 91 -6.84 17.83 -15.18
C THR A 91 -6.28 19.13 -15.75
N ARG A 92 -6.26 20.21 -14.95
CA ARG A 92 -5.66 21.50 -15.34
C ARG A 92 -4.17 21.35 -15.68
N ALA A 93 -3.40 20.63 -14.86
CA ALA A 93 -1.98 20.40 -15.11
C ALA A 93 -1.73 19.65 -16.42
N ILE A 94 -2.58 18.66 -16.74
CA ILE A 94 -2.51 17.92 -18.01
C ILE A 94 -2.80 18.85 -19.19
N GLU A 95 -3.82 19.69 -19.10
CA GLU A 95 -4.19 20.66 -20.14
C GLU A 95 -3.09 21.70 -20.37
N GLU A 96 -2.55 22.30 -19.31
CA GLU A 96 -1.42 23.23 -19.37
C GLU A 96 -0.17 22.56 -19.97
N THR A 97 0.09 21.31 -19.59
CA THR A 97 1.23 20.55 -20.15
C THR A 97 1.04 20.27 -21.65
N ARG A 98 -0.19 19.96 -22.09
CA ARG A 98 -0.50 19.78 -23.52
C ARG A 98 -0.33 21.06 -24.32
N ARG A 99 -0.67 22.21 -23.75
CA ARG A 99 -0.59 23.51 -24.42
C ARG A 99 0.83 24.10 -24.42
N ASP A 100 1.50 24.07 -23.27
CA ASP A 100 2.71 24.84 -23.00
C ASP A 100 3.94 23.95 -22.67
N GLY A 101 3.78 22.63 -22.74
CA GLY A 101 4.82 21.64 -22.42
C GLY A 101 5.10 21.43 -20.94
N ARG A 102 4.46 22.20 -20.04
CA ARG A 102 4.60 22.09 -18.58
C ARG A 102 3.42 22.71 -17.82
N PRO A 103 3.12 22.27 -16.58
CA PRO A 103 2.15 22.94 -15.73
C PRO A 103 2.58 24.36 -15.34
N SER A 104 1.61 25.25 -15.17
CA SER A 104 1.85 26.62 -14.72
C SER A 104 2.44 26.68 -13.30
N PRO A 105 3.15 27.76 -12.91
CA PRO A 105 3.61 27.96 -11.53
C PRO A 105 2.47 27.87 -10.51
N GLU A 106 1.31 28.45 -10.82
CA GLU A 106 0.12 28.44 -9.97
C GLU A 106 -0.39 27.01 -9.72
N THR A 107 -0.53 26.21 -10.78
CA THR A 107 -0.99 24.82 -10.67
C THR A 107 -0.03 23.98 -9.84
N ARG A 108 1.28 24.19 -9.98
CA ARG A 108 2.29 23.50 -9.15
C ARG A 108 2.18 23.86 -7.68
N VAL A 109 2.03 25.15 -7.35
CA VAL A 109 1.85 25.62 -5.97
C VAL A 109 0.56 25.07 -5.37
N ALA A 110 -0.53 25.04 -6.13
CA ALA A 110 -1.81 24.49 -5.68
C ALA A 110 -1.72 22.98 -5.39
N LEU A 111 -1.04 22.22 -6.27
CA LEU A 111 -0.80 20.78 -6.07
C LEU A 111 0.04 20.50 -4.81
N GLU A 112 1.13 21.24 -4.58
CA GLU A 112 1.94 21.08 -3.37
C GLU A 112 1.16 21.48 -2.10
N THR A 113 0.40 22.57 -2.15
CA THR A 113 -0.45 23.00 -1.03
C THR A 113 -1.52 21.94 -0.69
N LEU A 114 -2.15 21.35 -1.71
CA LEU A 114 -3.10 20.27 -1.52
C LEU A 114 -2.44 19.02 -0.94
N LYS A 115 -1.24 18.66 -1.43
CA LYS A 115 -0.46 17.53 -0.91
C LYS A 115 -0.12 17.69 0.56
N ASP A 116 0.29 18.89 1.00
CA ASP A 116 0.56 19.15 2.41
C ASP A 116 -0.70 19.05 3.28
N ARG A 117 -1.83 19.65 2.84
CA ARG A 117 -3.13 19.47 3.53
C ARG A 117 -3.53 18.00 3.66
N MET A 118 -3.39 17.22 2.59
CA MET A 118 -3.67 15.79 2.62
C MET A 118 -2.72 15.05 3.58
N ARG A 119 -1.42 15.39 3.58
CA ARG A 119 -0.42 14.80 4.47
C ARG A 119 -0.78 15.00 5.94
N ASP A 120 -1.24 16.19 6.30
CA ASP A 120 -1.59 16.56 7.66
C ASP A 120 -2.89 15.89 8.10
N ALA A 121 -3.90 15.85 7.23
CA ALA A 121 -5.13 15.09 7.45
C ALA A 121 -4.84 13.59 7.66
N HIS A 122 -3.87 13.03 6.94
CA HIS A 122 -3.42 11.65 7.14
C HIS A 122 -2.56 11.47 8.40
N ALA A 123 -1.88 12.50 8.91
CA ALA A 123 -0.94 12.38 10.02
C ALA A 123 -1.61 11.94 11.33
N ALA A 124 -2.70 12.60 11.72
CA ALA A 124 -3.47 12.24 12.93
C ALA A 124 -3.93 10.77 12.88
N ARG A 125 -4.44 10.36 11.72
CA ARG A 125 -4.98 9.01 11.48
C ARG A 125 -3.91 7.92 11.41
N ARG A 126 -2.71 8.27 10.95
CA ARG A 126 -1.55 7.36 11.02
C ARG A 126 -1.22 7.00 12.48
N GLY A 127 -1.47 7.92 13.42
CA GLY A 127 -1.29 7.68 14.86
C GLY A 127 -2.23 6.59 15.38
N GLU A 128 -3.53 6.74 15.13
CA GLU A 128 -4.53 5.75 15.54
C GLU A 128 -4.31 4.37 14.90
N PHE A 129 -4.03 4.34 13.59
CA PHE A 129 -3.74 3.09 12.91
C PHE A 129 -2.44 2.43 13.43
N LYS A 130 -1.43 3.24 13.81
CA LYS A 130 -0.23 2.73 14.47
C LYS A 130 -0.59 2.12 15.82
N ALA A 131 -1.40 2.79 16.64
CA ALA A 131 -1.81 2.26 17.94
C ALA A 131 -2.53 0.91 17.80
N ILE A 132 -3.44 0.77 16.83
CA ILE A 132 -4.11 -0.52 16.57
C ILE A 132 -3.10 -1.62 16.22
N LEU A 133 -2.12 -1.33 15.36
CA LEU A 133 -1.09 -2.31 15.00
C LEU A 133 -0.22 -2.69 16.21
N GLU A 134 0.15 -1.75 17.08
CA GLU A 134 0.88 -2.07 18.31
C GLU A 134 0.01 -2.92 19.27
N SER A 135 -1.29 -2.62 19.39
CA SER A 135 -2.21 -3.46 20.16
C SER A 135 -2.32 -4.87 19.60
N MET A 136 -2.41 -5.03 18.26
CA MET A 136 -2.40 -6.35 17.62
C MET A 136 -1.11 -7.11 17.88
N ARG A 137 0.02 -6.40 17.89
CA ARG A 137 1.31 -6.98 18.24
C ARG A 137 1.29 -7.53 19.67
N GLY A 138 0.72 -6.79 20.63
CA GLY A 138 0.61 -7.20 22.03
C GLY A 138 -0.32 -8.38 22.30
N VAL A 139 -1.24 -8.71 21.37
CA VAL A 139 -2.10 -9.90 21.45
C VAL A 139 -1.36 -11.18 21.06
N LEU A 140 -0.36 -11.07 20.19
CA LEU A 140 0.39 -12.20 19.66
C LEU A 140 1.65 -12.48 20.50
N THR A 141 2.04 -13.75 20.59
CA THR A 141 3.35 -14.12 21.15
C THR A 141 4.47 -13.78 20.17
N GLU A 142 5.72 -13.73 20.63
CA GLU A 142 6.85 -13.48 19.73
C GLU A 142 7.01 -14.60 18.69
N GLU A 143 6.73 -15.85 19.04
CA GLU A 143 6.74 -16.98 18.09
C GLU A 143 5.67 -16.80 17.00
N GLN A 144 4.47 -16.35 17.38
CA GLN A 144 3.40 -16.04 16.44
C GLN A 144 3.78 -14.84 15.53
N LEU A 145 4.46 -13.83 16.07
CA LEU A 145 4.94 -12.68 15.29
C LEU A 145 6.03 -13.08 14.29
N ASP A 146 6.92 -14.01 14.67
CA ASP A 146 7.95 -14.52 13.79
C ASP A 146 7.36 -15.42 12.69
N ALA A 147 6.39 -16.28 13.03
CA ALA A 147 5.63 -17.07 12.06
C ALA A 147 4.87 -16.17 11.06
N LEU A 148 4.26 -15.09 11.56
CA LEU A 148 3.59 -14.08 10.72
C LEU A 148 4.56 -13.40 9.75
N ALA A 149 5.79 -13.10 10.20
CA ALA A 149 6.82 -12.51 9.35
C ALA A 149 7.30 -13.48 8.25
N GLU A 150 7.45 -14.77 8.57
CA GLU A 150 7.83 -15.80 7.60
C GLU A 150 6.75 -16.01 6.53
N LEU A 151 5.49 -16.19 6.93
CA LEU A 151 4.37 -16.36 6.00
C LEU A 151 4.31 -15.22 4.97
N LYS A 152 4.62 -14.00 5.39
CA LYS A 152 4.67 -12.86 4.47
C LYS A 152 5.83 -12.96 3.47
N ARG A 153 7.00 -13.44 3.89
CA ARG A 153 8.15 -13.66 2.99
C ARG A 153 7.78 -14.65 1.89
N GLU A 154 7.17 -15.77 2.26
CA GLU A 154 6.80 -16.83 1.33
C GLU A 154 5.74 -16.39 0.31
N HIS A 155 4.72 -15.66 0.76
CA HIS A 155 3.49 -15.48 -0.03
C HIS A 155 3.40 -14.15 -0.80
N TRP A 156 4.14 -13.11 -0.39
CA TRP A 156 3.91 -11.74 -0.89
C TRP A 156 5.12 -11.03 -1.45
N MET A 157 6.34 -11.52 -1.22
CA MET A 157 7.57 -10.89 -1.68
C MET A 157 8.28 -11.79 -2.69
N GLY A 158 7.93 -11.67 -3.97
CA GLY A 158 8.83 -12.14 -5.03
C GLY A 158 10.18 -11.45 -4.86
N ARG A 159 11.22 -12.20 -4.43
CA ARG A 159 12.66 -11.85 -4.27
C ARG A 159 13.07 -10.36 -4.27
N ARG A 160 12.36 -9.47 -3.60
CA ARG A 160 12.84 -8.10 -3.37
C ARG A 160 13.65 -8.13 -2.08
N ARG A 161 14.95 -7.87 -2.21
CA ARG A 161 15.91 -7.64 -1.11
C ARG A 161 15.45 -6.44 -0.27
N GLY A 162 14.50 -6.66 0.62
CA GLY A 162 14.07 -5.70 1.62
C GLY A 162 13.33 -6.47 2.69
N HIS A 163 13.80 -6.45 3.93
CA HIS A 163 13.11 -7.12 5.02
C HIS A 163 11.72 -6.49 5.20
N PRO A 164 10.62 -7.23 4.98
CA PRO A 164 9.32 -6.72 5.33
C PRO A 164 9.25 -6.65 6.86
N GLY A 165 9.31 -5.45 7.44
CA GLY A 165 9.22 -5.29 8.89
C GLY A 165 7.92 -5.86 9.46
N LYS A 166 7.96 -6.40 10.69
CA LYS A 166 6.83 -7.01 11.44
C LYS A 166 5.52 -6.20 11.31
N ARG A 167 5.62 -4.86 11.32
CA ARG A 167 4.50 -3.91 11.16
C ARG A 167 3.69 -4.07 9.87
N MET A 168 4.32 -4.46 8.77
CA MET A 168 3.60 -4.68 7.52
C MET A 168 2.89 -6.03 7.48
N ALA A 169 3.35 -7.03 8.23
CA ALA A 169 2.69 -8.32 8.32
C ALA A 169 1.39 -8.22 9.14
N LEU A 170 1.39 -7.39 10.19
CA LEU A 170 0.19 -7.06 10.98
C LEU A 170 -0.94 -6.42 10.14
N ARG A 171 -0.62 -5.74 9.03
CA ARG A 171 -1.68 -5.20 8.15
C ARG A 171 -2.54 -6.30 7.51
N PHE A 172 -2.01 -7.52 7.38
CA PHE A 172 -2.78 -8.63 6.83
C PHE A 172 -3.90 -9.08 7.78
N LEU A 173 -3.69 -8.91 9.09
CA LEU A 173 -4.70 -9.17 10.13
C LEU A 173 -5.88 -8.18 10.06
N LEU A 174 -5.79 -7.18 9.20
CA LEU A 174 -6.84 -6.19 8.96
C LEU A 174 -7.61 -6.44 7.65
N SER A 175 -7.33 -7.55 6.95
CA SER A 175 -8.07 -7.94 5.74
C SER A 175 -9.46 -8.48 6.09
N ASP A 176 -10.41 -8.27 5.19
CA ASP A 176 -11.78 -8.77 5.37
C ASP A 176 -11.82 -10.30 5.33
N GLU A 177 -10.96 -10.92 4.52
CA GLU A 177 -10.83 -12.38 4.45
C GLU A 177 -10.31 -12.97 5.77
N PHE A 178 -9.34 -12.33 6.42
CA PHE A 178 -8.87 -12.75 7.73
C PHE A 178 -9.94 -12.60 8.81
N LEU A 179 -10.69 -11.50 8.79
CA LEU A 179 -11.81 -11.29 9.70
C LEU A 179 -12.91 -12.35 9.55
N ALA A 180 -13.26 -12.69 8.31
CA ALA A 180 -14.20 -13.75 8.01
C ALA A 180 -13.71 -15.09 8.57
N GLU A 181 -12.41 -15.38 8.41
CA GLU A 181 -11.81 -16.62 8.88
C GLU A 181 -11.73 -16.73 10.40
N LEU A 182 -11.48 -15.62 11.12
CA LEU A 182 -11.52 -15.61 12.59
C LEU A 182 -12.91 -15.96 13.16
N SER A 183 -13.96 -15.77 12.36
CA SER A 183 -15.36 -15.95 12.77
C SER A 183 -15.90 -17.35 12.47
N ARG A 184 -15.12 -18.21 11.83
CA ARG A 184 -15.42 -19.64 11.62
C ARG A 184 -15.00 -20.46 12.85
#